data_AF-A0AAD9IPU1-F1
#
_entry.id   AF-A0AAD9IPU1-F1
#
_cell.length_a   1.000
_cell.length_b   1.000
_cell.length_c   1.000
_cell.angle_alpha   90.00
_cell.angle_beta   90.00
_cell.angle_gamma   90.00
#
_symmetry.space_group_name_H-M   'P 1'
#
loop_
_entity.id
_entity.type
_entity.pdbx_description
1 polymer ?
#
loop_
_entity_poly.entity_id
_entity_poly.type
_entity_poly.pdbx_seq_one_letter_code
_entity_poly.pdbx_strand_id
1 'polypeptide(L)'
;MIYYHGGGWTLLSIDVYDPVTNYFSRRLNMVVISVGYRLNPEHSQKDGLDDCLKVTKHVIKMAGKYGIDPERVVVSGDSSGGNYAAAVFLVLCDEQLKPMPNIQMLIYPVV
;
A
#
# COMPACT_ATOMS: atom_id res chain seq x y z
N MET A 1 -5.74 5.24 -3.42
CA MET A 1 -5.33 3.86 -3.06
C MET A 1 -3.83 3.82 -2.90
N ILE A 2 -3.34 3.29 -1.79
CA ILE A 2 -1.93 3.00 -1.57
C ILE A 2 -1.76 1.51 -1.88
N TYR A 3 -0.95 1.19 -2.87
CA TYR A 3 -0.84 -0.15 -3.44
C TYR A 3 0.55 -0.74 -3.15
N TYR A 4 0.57 -1.93 -2.56
CA TYR A 4 1.78 -2.72 -2.33
C TYR A 4 1.79 -3.89 -3.31
N HIS A 5 2.81 -3.95 -4.16
CA HIS A 5 2.91 -5.00 -5.17
C HIS A 5 3.17 -6.39 -4.58
N GLY A 6 2.75 -7.45 -5.27
CA GLY A 6 3.17 -8.83 -4.98
C GLY A 6 4.61 -9.14 -5.38
N GLY A 7 5.02 -10.41 -5.28
CA GLY A 7 6.39 -10.85 -5.64
C GLY A 7 7.15 -11.58 -4.53
N GLY A 8 6.45 -12.14 -3.53
CA GLY A 8 7.08 -12.88 -2.44
C GLY A 8 8.08 -12.05 -1.63
N TRP A 9 7.83 -10.74 -1.53
CA TRP A 9 8.72 -9.74 -0.90
C TRP A 9 10.14 -9.65 -1.49
N THR A 10 10.39 -10.29 -2.64
CA THR A 10 11.73 -10.49 -3.21
C THR A 10 11.80 -10.06 -4.68
N LEU A 11 10.68 -10.14 -5.39
CA LEU A 11 10.62 -9.93 -6.83
C LEU A 11 9.74 -8.73 -7.19
N LEU A 12 9.88 -8.31 -8.45
CA LEU A 12 9.07 -7.29 -9.11
C LEU A 12 9.37 -5.87 -8.59
N SER A 13 8.72 -4.88 -9.20
CA SER A 13 8.96 -3.47 -8.91
C SER A 13 7.74 -2.63 -9.27
N ILE A 14 7.81 -1.34 -8.96
CA ILE A 14 6.80 -0.35 -9.39
C ILE A 14 6.65 -0.31 -10.91
N ASP A 15 7.72 -0.53 -11.68
CA ASP A 15 7.69 -0.51 -13.15
C ASP A 15 6.88 -1.69 -13.70
N VAL A 16 7.04 -2.87 -13.09
CA VAL A 16 6.27 -4.07 -13.46
C VAL A 16 4.79 -3.90 -13.12
N TYR A 17 4.47 -3.15 -12.06
CA TYR A 17 3.10 -2.91 -11.59
C TYR A 17 2.45 -1.65 -12.15
N ASP A 18 3.14 -0.85 -12.97
CA ASP A 18 2.57 0.35 -13.58
C ASP A 18 1.28 0.04 -14.35
N PRO A 19 1.18 -1.02 -15.20
CA PRO A 19 -0.06 -1.33 -15.89
C PRO A 19 -1.23 -1.64 -14.95
N VAL A 20 -0.96 -2.33 -13.83
CA VAL A 20 -1.97 -2.71 -12.83
C VAL A 20 -2.46 -1.49 -12.07
N THR A 21 -1.54 -0.66 -11.58
CA THR A 21 -1.88 0.54 -10.81
C THR A 21 -2.54 1.61 -11.68
N ASN A 22 -2.11 1.76 -12.93
CA ASN A 22 -2.74 2.61 -13.94
C ASN A 22 -4.17 2.14 -14.28
N TYR A 23 -4.39 0.82 -14.44
CA TYR A 23 -5.72 0.26 -14.63
C TYR A 23 -6.66 0.65 -13.49
N PHE A 24 -6.26 0.46 -12.23
CA PHE A 24 -7.08 0.87 -11.08
C PHE A 24 -7.32 2.38 -11.05
N SER A 25 -6.29 3.19 -11.29
CA SER A 25 -6.42 4.65 -11.29
C SER A 25 -7.47 5.13 -12.28
N ARG A 26 -7.41 4.64 -13.53
CA ARG A 26 -8.35 5.01 -14.59
C ARG A 26 -9.74 4.42 -14.36
N ARG A 27 -9.84 3.16 -13.95
CA ARG A 27 -11.13 2.45 -13.84
C ARG A 27 -11.95 2.93 -12.65
N LEU A 28 -11.30 3.34 -11.57
CA LEU A 28 -11.94 3.77 -10.33
C LEU A 28 -11.90 5.28 -10.10
N ASN A 29 -11.30 6.04 -11.05
CA ASN A 29 -11.12 7.49 -10.96
C ASN A 29 -10.52 7.93 -9.62
N MET A 30 -9.36 7.35 -9.27
CA MET A 30 -8.68 7.61 -8.01
C MET A 30 -7.17 7.75 -8.20
N VAL A 31 -6.55 8.50 -7.28
CA VAL A 31 -5.09 8.52 -7.14
C VAL A 31 -4.62 7.15 -6.66
N VAL A 32 -3.65 6.56 -7.35
CA VAL A 32 -2.98 5.32 -6.93
C VAL A 32 -1.51 5.63 -6.64
N ILE A 33 -1.05 5.23 -5.46
CA ILE A 33 0.33 5.39 -5.01
C ILE A 33 0.95 4.00 -4.96
N SER A 34 1.76 3.69 -5.97
CA SER A 34 2.53 2.44 -6.04
C SER A 34 3.76 2.54 -5.15
N VAL A 35 3.86 1.69 -4.13
CA VAL A 35 4.95 1.77 -3.14
C VAL A 35 6.10 0.87 -3.56
N GLY A 36 7.23 1.49 -3.92
CA GLY A 36 8.51 0.79 -4.13
C GLY A 36 9.21 0.52 -2.80
N TYR A 37 8.76 -0.52 -2.10
CA TYR A 37 9.31 -0.91 -0.80
C TYR A 37 10.59 -1.75 -0.95
N ARG A 38 11.43 -1.77 0.08
CA ARG A 38 12.66 -2.59 0.13
C ARG A 38 12.36 -4.09 0.08
N LEU A 39 13.18 -4.85 -0.63
CA LEU A 39 13.00 -6.29 -0.92
C LEU A 39 14.03 -7.18 -0.22
N ASN A 40 13.63 -8.42 0.03
CA ASN A 40 14.53 -9.51 0.40
C ASN A 40 15.41 -9.92 -0.80
N PRO A 41 16.61 -10.48 -0.57
CA PRO A 41 17.27 -10.70 0.73
C PRO A 41 18.06 -9.49 1.25
N GLU A 42 18.24 -8.42 0.47
CA GLU A 42 19.04 -7.25 0.84
C GLU A 42 18.46 -6.52 2.07
N HIS A 43 17.14 -6.57 2.21
CA HIS A 43 16.40 -6.00 3.33
C HIS A 43 15.35 -6.99 3.82
N SER A 44 15.15 -7.08 5.13
CA SER A 44 14.21 -8.04 5.71
C SER A 44 12.76 -7.74 5.29
N GLN A 45 11.86 -8.73 5.41
CA GLN A 45 10.42 -8.50 5.23
C GLN A 45 9.89 -7.39 6.17
N LYS A 46 10.48 -7.25 7.37
CA LYS A 46 10.13 -6.17 8.30
C LYS A 46 10.49 -4.79 7.73
N ASP A 47 11.63 -4.67 7.05
CA ASP A 47 12.05 -3.41 6.43
C ASP A 47 11.07 -2.95 5.35
N GLY A 48 10.59 -3.87 4.52
CA GLY A 48 9.57 -3.56 3.51
C GLY A 48 8.23 -3.16 4.13
N LEU A 49 7.82 -3.81 5.22
CA LEU A 49 6.62 -3.42 5.97
C LEU A 49 6.77 -2.01 6.59
N ASP A 50 7.93 -1.70 7.17
CA ASP A 50 8.21 -0.39 7.74
C ASP A 50 8.14 0.72 6.67
N ASP A 51 8.60 0.44 5.44
CA ASP A 51 8.47 1.38 4.32
C ASP A 51 7.01 1.60 3.93
N CYS A 52 6.21 0.53 3.83
CA CYS A 52 4.78 0.61 3.54
C CYS A 52 4.03 1.41 4.61
N LEU A 53 4.36 1.22 5.88
CA LEU A 53 3.80 1.99 7.01
C LEU A 53 4.17 3.48 6.90
N LYS A 54 5.45 3.79 6.68
CA LYS A 54 5.93 5.17 6.54
C LYS A 54 5.23 5.90 5.40
N VAL A 55 5.15 5.27 4.23
CA VAL A 55 4.47 5.84 3.06
C VAL A 55 2.99 6.04 3.37
N THR A 56 2.32 5.08 3.99
CA THR A 56 0.88 5.20 4.31
C THR A 56 0.60 6.36 5.25
N LYS A 57 1.34 6.47 6.35
CA LYS A 57 1.20 7.58 7.30
C LYS A 57 1.51 8.91 6.64
N HIS A 58 2.55 8.98 5.80
CA HIS A 58 2.89 10.18 5.05
C HIS A 58 1.78 10.63 4.10
N VAL A 59 1.22 9.69 3.32
CA VAL A 59 0.13 9.96 2.38
C VAL A 59 -1.12 10.45 3.10
N ILE A 60 -1.52 9.80 4.19
CA ILE A 60 -2.68 10.22 4.99
C ILE A 60 -2.46 11.62 5.56
N LYS A 61 -1.29 11.88 6.17
CA LYS A 61 -0.94 13.18 6.74
C LYS A 61 -0.90 14.30 5.69
N MET A 62 -0.46 13.98 4.48
CA MET A 62 -0.27 14.93 3.38
C MET A 62 -1.37 14.84 2.32
N ALA A 63 -2.52 14.22 2.61
CA ALA A 63 -3.54 13.88 1.62
C ALA A 63 -3.96 15.08 0.76
N GLY A 64 -4.18 16.24 1.39
CA GLY A 64 -4.53 17.49 0.69
C GLY A 64 -3.49 17.94 -0.33
N LYS A 65 -2.20 17.68 -0.11
CA LYS A 65 -1.12 18.00 -1.08
C LYS A 65 -1.23 17.17 -2.35
N TYR A 66 -1.82 15.98 -2.26
CA TYR A 66 -1.99 15.04 -3.37
C TYR A 66 -3.41 15.09 -3.97
N GLY A 67 -4.26 16.02 -3.53
CA GLY A 67 -5.66 16.07 -3.95
C GLY A 67 -6.47 14.86 -3.47
N ILE A 68 -6.05 14.23 -2.37
CA ILE A 68 -6.68 13.05 -1.78
C ILE A 68 -7.58 13.52 -0.63
N ASP A 69 -8.82 13.02 -0.61
CA ASP A 69 -9.67 13.12 0.57
C ASP A 69 -9.16 12.13 1.64
N PRO A 70 -8.70 12.61 2.80
CA PRO A 70 -8.10 11.76 3.82
C PRO A 70 -9.10 10.79 4.47
N GLU A 71 -10.41 11.01 4.31
CA GLU A 71 -11.49 10.08 4.73
C GLU A 71 -11.85 9.06 3.64
N ARG A 72 -11.14 9.05 2.52
CA ARG A 72 -11.38 8.13 1.38
C ARG A 72 -10.09 7.46 0.95
N VAL A 73 -9.40 6.85 1.91
CA VAL A 73 -8.14 6.15 1.68
C VAL A 73 -8.37 4.64 1.62
N VAL A 74 -7.72 3.99 0.65
CA VAL A 74 -7.74 2.53 0.47
C VAL A 74 -6.32 2.02 0.57
N VAL A 75 -6.08 1.00 1.38
CA VAL A 75 -4.85 0.19 1.32
C VAL A 75 -5.12 -1.08 0.51
N SER A 76 -4.21 -1.45 -0.38
CA SER A 76 -4.40 -2.59 -1.27
C SER A 76 -3.09 -3.25 -1.64
N GLY A 77 -3.16 -4.50 -2.04
CA GLY A 77 -2.05 -5.22 -2.61
C GLY A 77 -2.45 -6.64 -2.97
N ASP A 78 -1.56 -7.30 -3.71
CA ASP A 78 -1.77 -8.66 -4.19
C ASP A 78 -0.70 -9.63 -3.68
N SER A 79 -1.05 -10.88 -3.43
CA SER A 79 -0.14 -11.91 -2.88
C SER A 79 0.61 -11.40 -1.63
N SER A 80 1.94 -11.30 -1.68
CA SER A 80 2.79 -10.75 -0.62
C SER A 80 2.52 -9.28 -0.32
N GLY A 81 2.09 -8.49 -1.30
CA GLY A 81 1.64 -7.12 -1.11
C GLY A 81 0.28 -7.04 -0.40
N GLY A 82 -0.59 -8.03 -0.62
CA GLY A 82 -1.83 -8.19 0.12
C GLY A 82 -1.58 -8.46 1.62
N ASN A 83 -0.53 -9.23 1.93
CA ASN A 83 -0.05 -9.39 3.31
C ASN A 83 0.34 -8.05 3.93
N TYR A 84 1.14 -7.24 3.23
CA TYR A 84 1.50 -5.89 3.70
C TYR A 84 0.28 -4.98 3.85
N ALA A 85 -0.71 -5.05 2.95
CA ALA A 85 -1.95 -4.29 3.11
C ALA A 85 -2.68 -4.63 4.40
N ALA A 86 -2.72 -5.91 4.79
CA ALA A 86 -3.28 -6.36 6.05
C ALA A 86 -2.47 -5.95 7.26
N ALA A 87 -1.16 -6.19 7.25
CA ALA A 87 -0.28 -5.82 8.34
C ALA A 87 -0.30 -4.31 8.60
N VAL A 88 -0.22 -3.48 7.55
CA VAL A 88 -0.32 -2.02 7.65
C VAL A 88 -1.63 -1.61 8.30
N PHE A 89 -2.77 -2.14 7.83
CA PHE A 89 -4.07 -1.78 8.38
C PHE A 89 -4.17 -2.10 9.88
N LEU A 90 -3.72 -3.30 10.30
CA LEU A 90 -3.72 -3.71 11.70
C LEU A 90 -2.85 -2.80 12.58
N VAL A 91 -1.63 -2.49 12.14
CA VAL A 91 -0.74 -1.58 12.89
C VAL A 91 -1.36 -0.19 13.04
N LEU A 92 -2.00 0.35 12.01
CA LEU A 92 -2.66 1.66 12.11
C LEU A 92 -3.88 1.63 13.04
N CYS A 93 -4.60 0.50 13.10
CA CYS A 93 -5.68 0.28 14.06
C CYS A 93 -5.15 0.28 15.50
N ASP A 94 -4.07 -0.46 15.76
CA ASP A 94 -3.44 -0.54 17.08
C ASP A 94 -2.92 0.83 17.54
N GLU A 95 -2.37 1.61 16.62
CA GLU A 95 -1.93 2.99 16.86
C GLU A 95 -3.09 4.01 16.97
N GLN A 96 -4.33 3.58 16.72
CA GLN A 96 -5.52 4.44 16.70
C GLN A 96 -5.34 5.66 15.78
N LEU A 97 -4.64 5.50 14.65
CA LEU A 97 -4.40 6.60 13.72
C LEU A 97 -5.74 7.19 13.26
N LYS A 98 -5.79 8.52 13.07
CA LYS A 98 -6.91 9.20 12.41
C LYS A 98 -6.41 10.25 11.43
N PRO A 99 -6.98 10.32 10.21
CA PRO A 99 -7.97 9.39 9.66
C PRO A 99 -7.35 8.03 9.29
N MET A 100 -8.19 7.00 9.26
CA MET A 100 -7.80 5.64 8.88
C MET A 100 -8.12 5.37 7.42
N PRO A 101 -7.39 4.48 6.73
CA PRO A 101 -7.92 3.83 5.53
C PRO A 101 -9.30 3.22 5.83
N ASN A 102 -10.28 3.47 4.98
CA ASN A 102 -11.67 3.06 5.18
C ASN A 102 -11.98 1.73 4.46
N ILE A 103 -11.11 1.34 3.53
CA ILE A 103 -11.23 0.12 2.73
C ILE A 103 -9.87 -0.58 2.68
N GLN A 104 -9.91 -1.90 2.78
CA GLN A 104 -8.80 -2.79 2.53
C GLN A 104 -9.16 -3.70 1.35
N MET A 105 -8.39 -3.63 0.26
CA MET A 105 -8.60 -4.48 -0.93
C MET A 105 -7.47 -5.50 -1.03
N LEU A 106 -7.77 -6.75 -0.68
CA LEU A 106 -6.80 -7.85 -0.64
C LEU A 106 -6.97 -8.79 -1.83
N ILE A 107 -5.96 -8.87 -2.68
CA ILE A 107 -6.02 -9.64 -3.92
C ILE A 107 -5.18 -10.92 -3.72
N TYR A 108 -5.82 -12.08 -3.57
CA TYR A 108 -5.16 -13.37 -3.29
C TYR A 108 -4.01 -13.29 -2.24
N PRO A 109 -4.23 -12.68 -1.06
CA PRO A 109 -3.16 -12.36 -0.12
C PRO A 109 -2.49 -13.62 0.45
N VAL A 110 -1.21 -13.49 0.83
CA VAL A 110 -0.56 -14.46 1.72
C VAL A 110 -1.00 -14.15 3.16
N VAL A 111 -1.68 -15.09 3.82
CA VAL A 111 -2.21 -14.95 5.19
C VAL A 111 -1.84 -16.14 6.06
#